data_AF-E0U782-F1
#
_entry.id   AF-E0U782-F1
#
_cell.length_a   1.000
_cell.length_b   1.000
_cell.length_c   1.000
_cell.angle_alpha   90.00
_cell.angle_beta   90.00
_cell.angle_gamma   90.00
#
_symmetry.space_group_name_H-M   'P 1'
#
loop_
_entity.id
_entity.type
_entity.pdbx_description
1 polymer ?
#
loop_
_entity_poly.entity_id
_entity_poly.type
_entity_poly.pdbx_seq_one_letter_code
_entity_poly.pdbx_strand_id
1 'polypeptide(L)'
;MIKSPIMIIGNDVLIVQRLSRHCLQQGAEVLPYYGLPSSEEITLFAPKALVFSSSLPEEIFENLGLSVIWWSELMTLQDLSEQLQALV
;
A
#
# COMPACT_ATOMS: atom_id res chain seq x y z
N MET A 1 2.61 -18.92 -9.59
CA MET A 1 2.67 -18.12 -8.35
C MET A 1 1.64 -17.03 -8.48
N ILE A 2 0.65 -16.99 -7.59
CA ILE A 2 -0.20 -15.81 -7.44
C ILE A 2 0.69 -14.77 -6.78
N LYS A 3 0.96 -13.62 -7.43
CA LYS A 3 1.77 -12.56 -6.84
C LYS A 3 0.89 -11.86 -5.81
N SER A 4 1.22 -11.93 -4.52
CA SER A 4 0.47 -11.22 -3.49
C SER A 4 0.40 -9.71 -3.81
N PRO A 5 -0.78 -9.08 -3.76
CA PRO A 5 -0.96 -7.70 -4.20
C PRO A 5 -0.40 -6.68 -3.20
N ILE A 6 -0.19 -5.46 -3.66
CA ILE A 6 0.08 -4.30 -2.81
C ILE A 6 -1.25 -3.60 -2.53
N MET A 7 -1.61 -3.41 -1.27
CA MET A 7 -2.81 -2.65 -0.91
C MET A 7 -2.45 -1.18 -0.71
N ILE A 8 -3.12 -0.29 -1.43
CA ILE A 8 -2.91 1.16 -1.34
C ILE A 8 -4.12 1.78 -0.65
N ILE A 9 -3.89 2.29 0.55
CA ILE A 9 -4.92 2.72 1.49
C ILE A 9 -4.89 4.25 1.59
N GLY A 10 -6.03 4.90 1.35
CA GLY A 10 -6.10 6.36 1.52
C GLY A 10 -7.46 6.95 1.21
N ASN A 11 -7.64 8.22 1.59
CA ASN A 11 -8.91 8.93 1.38
C ASN A 11 -8.89 9.86 0.15
N ASP A 12 -7.71 10.24 -0.35
CA ASP A 12 -7.58 11.04 -1.56
C ASP A 12 -7.54 10.14 -2.80
N VAL A 13 -8.60 10.23 -3.62
CA VAL A 13 -8.75 9.42 -4.83
C VAL A 13 -7.61 9.65 -5.82
N LEU A 14 -7.14 10.89 -5.99
CA LEU A 14 -6.09 11.22 -6.95
C LEU A 14 -4.75 10.64 -6.51
N ILE A 15 -4.43 10.70 -5.22
CA ILE A 15 -3.20 10.12 -4.68
C ILE A 15 -3.26 8.60 -4.80
N VAL A 16 -4.32 7.94 -4.32
CA VAL A 16 -4.47 6.48 -4.41
C VAL A 16 -4.36 6.00 -5.86
N GLN A 17 -5.00 6.69 -6.81
CA GLN A 17 -4.88 6.34 -8.23
C GLN A 17 -3.47 6.55 -8.80
N ARG A 18 -2.78 7.64 -8.40
CA ARG A 18 -1.40 7.92 -8.82
C ARG A 18 -0.44 6.83 -8.36
N LEU A 19 -0.51 6.46 -7.08
CA LEU A 19 0.32 5.38 -6.52
C LEU A 19 -0.04 4.03 -7.14
N SER A 20 -1.33 3.75 -7.33
CA SER A 20 -1.79 2.51 -7.97
C SER A 20 -1.25 2.36 -9.39
N ARG A 21 -1.34 3.43 -10.19
CA ARG A 21 -0.82 3.44 -11.55
C ARG A 21 0.68 3.15 -11.58
N HIS A 22 1.43 3.77 -10.68
CA HIS A 22 2.86 3.57 -10.57
C HIS A 22 3.21 2.11 -10.23
N CYS A 23 2.56 1.51 -9.23
CA CYS A 23 2.77 0.11 -8.88
C CYS A 23 2.39 -0.87 -10.02
N LEU A 24 1.28 -0.60 -10.72
CA LEU A 24 0.88 -1.38 -11.90
C LEU A 24 1.91 -1.29 -13.03
N GLN A 25 2.50 -0.12 -13.28
CA GLN A 25 3.56 0.06 -14.28
C GLN A 25 4.83 -0.73 -13.95
N GLN A 26 5.09 -0.96 -12.66
CA GLN A 26 6.17 -1.83 -12.18
C GLN A 26 5.80 -3.33 -12.19
N GLY A 27 4.63 -3.69 -12.69
CA GLY A 27 4.18 -5.09 -12.80
C GLY A 27 3.75 -5.73 -11.48
N ALA A 28 3.37 -4.92 -10.49
CA ALA A 28 2.72 -5.37 -9.27
C ALA A 28 1.20 -5.53 -9.47
N GLU A 29 0.59 -6.45 -8.72
CA GLU A 29 -0.86 -6.46 -8.52
C GLU A 29 -1.21 -5.43 -7.44
N VAL A 30 -2.28 -4.67 -7.62
CA VAL A 30 -2.64 -3.54 -6.74
C VAL A 30 -4.09 -3.65 -6.28
N LEU A 31 -4.32 -3.43 -4.99
CA LEU A 31 -5.63 -3.30 -4.37
C LEU A 31 -5.82 -1.88 -3.82
N PRO A 32 -6.49 -0.96 -4.55
CA PRO A 32 -6.85 0.33 -3.99
C PRO A 32 -7.94 0.15 -2.92
N TYR A 33 -7.75 0.78 -1.76
CA TYR A 33 -8.69 0.76 -0.65
C TYR A 33 -8.96 2.19 -0.17
N TYR A 34 -10.23 2.59 -0.17
CA TYR A 34 -10.65 3.92 0.24
C TYR A 34 -11.22 3.88 1.66
N GLY A 35 -10.57 4.58 2.59
CA GLY A 35 -10.87 4.48 4.02
C GLY A 35 -9.85 3.61 4.77
N LEU A 36 -10.30 2.97 5.84
CA LEU A 36 -9.47 2.15 6.72
C LEU A 36 -9.92 0.68 6.64
N PRO A 37 -9.07 -0.25 6.18
CA PRO A 37 -9.43 -1.66 6.14
C PRO A 37 -9.40 -2.28 7.52
N SER A 38 -10.34 -3.19 7.77
CA SER A 38 -10.32 -4.06 8.95
C SER A 38 -9.21 -5.12 8.84
N SER A 39 -8.80 -5.69 9.97
CA SER A 39 -7.83 -6.79 10.00
C SER A 39 -8.33 -8.02 9.24
N GLU A 40 -9.65 -8.24 9.21
CA GLU A 40 -10.30 -9.34 8.47
C GLU A 40 -10.17 -9.14 6.97
N GLU A 41 -10.41 -7.92 6.47
CA GLU A 41 -10.21 -7.57 5.06
C GLU A 41 -8.74 -7.71 4.65
N ILE A 42 -7.80 -7.21 5.46
CA ILE A 42 -6.38 -7.39 5.19
C ILE A 42 -6.00 -8.87 5.13
N THR A 43 -6.50 -9.67 6.08
CA THR A 43 -6.24 -11.11 6.11
C THR A 43 -6.83 -11.80 4.87
N LEU A 44 -8.05 -11.43 4.46
CA LEU A 44 -8.73 -11.98 3.29
C LEU A 44 -7.99 -11.70 1.99
N PHE A 45 -7.52 -10.46 1.82
CA PHE A 45 -6.81 -10.04 0.61
C PHE A 45 -5.33 -10.43 0.61
N ALA A 46 -4.76 -10.77 1.78
CA ALA A 46 -3.39 -11.19 1.99
C ALA A 46 -2.36 -10.35 1.19
N PRO A 47 -2.38 -9.00 1.32
CA PRO A 47 -1.45 -8.16 0.57
C PRO A 47 -0.01 -8.39 1.05
N LYS A 48 0.96 -8.25 0.15
CA LYS A 48 2.39 -8.32 0.50
C LYS A 48 2.82 -7.12 1.32
N ALA A 49 2.22 -5.96 1.06
CA ALA A 49 2.58 -4.69 1.65
C ALA A 49 1.38 -3.75 1.67
N LEU A 50 1.39 -2.83 2.64
CA LEU A 50 0.42 -1.76 2.79
C LEU A 50 1.09 -0.43 2.47
N VAL A 51 0.48 0.39 1.60
CA VAL A 51 0.94 1.75 1.30
C VAL A 51 -0.13 2.73 1.76
N PHE A 52 0.17 3.53 2.77
CA PHE A 52 -0.76 4.52 3.33
C PHE A 52 -0.53 5.89 2.70
N SER A 53 -1.54 6.41 2.00
CA SER A 53 -1.47 7.72 1.32
C SER A 53 -1.99 8.89 2.17
N SER A 54 -2.29 8.65 3.44
CA SER A 54 -2.77 9.64 4.40
C SER A 54 -2.33 9.28 5.80
N SER A 55 -2.32 10.27 6.69
CA SER A 55 -2.11 10.11 8.13
C SER A 55 -3.26 9.33 8.76
N LEU A 56 -3.30 8.02 8.53
CA LEU A 56 -4.18 7.11 9.25
C LEU A 56 -3.51 6.69 10.58
N PRO A 57 -4.28 6.27 11.59
CA PRO A 57 -3.70 5.86 12.87
C PRO A 57 -2.76 4.66 12.67
N GLU A 58 -1.47 4.83 13.01
CA GLU A 58 -0.42 3.80 12.88
C GLU A 58 -0.77 2.52 13.67
N GLU A 59 -1.48 2.69 14.80
CA GLU A 59 -1.77 1.67 15.82
C GLU A 59 -2.51 0.42 15.30
N ILE A 60 -3.20 0.51 14.16
CA ILE A 60 -4.07 -0.57 13.66
C ILE A 60 -3.26 -1.65 12.90
N PHE A 61 -2.07 -1.31 12.39
CA PHE A 61 -1.37 -2.13 11.42
C PHE A 61 -0.05 -2.73 11.91
N GLU A 62 0.46 -2.30 13.06
CA GLU A 62 1.73 -2.79 13.63
C GLU A 62 1.71 -4.29 13.95
N ASN A 63 0.54 -4.85 14.25
CA ASN A 63 0.39 -6.26 14.66
C ASN A 63 0.22 -7.25 13.50
N LEU A 64 0.15 -6.78 12.25
CA LEU A 64 -0.17 -7.65 11.11
C LEU A 64 1.07 -8.34 10.50
N GLY A 65 2.28 -7.99 10.95
CA GLY A 65 3.53 -8.55 10.41
C GLY A 65 3.77 -8.22 8.94
N LEU A 66 3.03 -7.25 8.40
CA LEU A 66 3.15 -6.76 7.03
C LEU A 66 4.09 -5.57 6.95
N SER A 67 4.76 -5.44 5.80
CA SER A 67 5.54 -4.25 5.51
C SER A 67 4.61 -3.07 5.24
N VAL A 68 4.82 -1.98 5.98
CA VAL A 68 4.04 -0.75 5.89
C VAL A 68 4.90 0.36 5.31
N ILE A 69 4.39 1.03 4.28
CA ILE A 69 5.00 2.21 3.66
C ILE A 69 4.06 3.39 3.89
N TRP A 70 4.57 4.44 4.51
CA TRP A 70 3.84 5.69 4.71
C TRP A 70 4.20 6.67 3.60
N TRP A 71 3.28 6.86 2.65
CA TRP A 71 3.44 7.85 1.61
C TRP A 71 3.24 9.25 2.18
N SER A 72 4.18 10.13 1.85
CA SER A 72 4.14 11.56 2.15
C SER A 72 4.30 12.34 0.85
N GLU A 73 3.72 13.55 0.77
CA GLU A 73 3.90 14.47 -0.36
C GLU A 73 5.37 14.87 -0.59
N LEU A 74 6.24 14.65 0.41
CA LEU A 74 7.68 14.86 0.28
C LEU A 74 8.40 13.70 -0.42
N MET A 75 7.74 12.55 -0.58
CA MET A 75 8.29 11.38 -1.28
C MET A 75 8.02 11.46 -2.79
N THR A 76 8.95 10.90 -3.55
CA THR A 76 8.81 10.65 -4.97
C THR A 76 8.30 9.23 -5.23
N LEU A 77 7.77 9.00 -6.43
CA LEU A 77 7.40 7.65 -6.87
C LEU A 77 8.61 6.70 -6.97
N GLN A 78 9.82 7.26 -7.14
CA GLN A 78 11.04 6.48 -7.13
C GLN A 78 11.31 5.92 -5.73
N ASP A 79 11.17 6.75 -4.69
CA ASP A 79 11.32 6.32 -3.29
C ASP A 79 10.34 5.18 -2.94
N LEU A 80 9.09 5.27 -3.41
CA LEU A 80 8.11 4.20 -3.26
C LEU A 80 8.57 2.90 -3.94
N SER A 81 9.16 2.99 -5.14
CA SER A 81 9.67 1.82 -5.86
C SER A 81 10.78 1.13 -5.09
N GLU A 82 11.73 1.90 -4.56
CA GLU A 82 12.89 1.39 -3.83
C GLU A 82 12.45 0.68 -2.55
N GLN A 83 11.50 1.26 -1.82
CA GLN A 83 10.93 0.62 -0.63
C GLN A 83 10.20 -0.67 -0.98
N LEU A 84 9.39 -0.70 -2.04
CA LEU A 84 8.67 -1.91 -2.47
C LEU A 84 9.59 -3.03 -3.00
N GLN A 85 10.74 -2.67 -3.56
CA GLN A 85 11.77 -3.60 -4.04
C GLN A 85 12.56 -4.21 -2.87
N ALA A 86 12.79 -3.45 -1.80
CA ALA A 86 13.42 -3.97 -0.57
C ALA A 86 12.58 -5.06 0.15
N LEU A 87 11.32 -5.25 -0.25
CA LEU A 87 10.40 -6.27 0.27
C LEU A 87 10.42 -7.59 -0.53
N VAL A 88 11.32 -7.75 -1.50
CA VAL A 88 11.43 -8.94 -2.36
C VAL A 88 12.62 -9.80 -1.97
#